data_AF-A0A132NJE2-F1
#
_entry.id   AF-A0A132NJE2-F1
#
_cell.length_a   1.000
_cell.length_b   1.000
_cell.length_c   1.000
_cell.angle_alpha   90.00
_cell.angle_beta   90.00
_cell.angle_gamma   90.00
#
_symmetry.space_group_name_H-M   'P 1'
#
loop_
_entity.id
_entity.type
_entity.pdbx_description
1 polymer ?
#
loop_
_entity_poly.entity_id
_entity_poly.type
_entity_poly.pdbx_seq_one_letter_code
_entity_poly.pdbx_strand_id
1 'polypeptide(L)'
;MSLGDAARAGEPPSLAAGSMATPWRLGTAARGAAPALLAYLAVRVVGLLLLTAWAQAAGKSVPSLLGHSWDAVWYVEMAEHGYDSGYTHRANPWQSNLAFFPLYPLLMRTVAAVTPLDAMAAGLVLAWLASLLAAWGLFAVGTLLRDRRTGVLLAVAWGVVPHAVVESMAYTEGLFTALAAWSLYAVLTRR
;
A
#
# COMPACT_ATOMS: atom_id res chain seq x y z
N MET A 1 21.26 65.59 -26.23
CA MET A 1 21.17 64.44 -25.32
C MET A 1 19.91 64.65 -24.49
N SER A 2 18.79 64.05 -24.91
CA SER A 2 17.44 64.30 -24.36
C SER A 2 17.06 63.18 -23.40
N LEU A 3 16.57 63.55 -22.21
CA LEU A 3 16.09 62.67 -21.15
C LEU A 3 14.67 62.15 -21.46
N GLY A 4 14.48 61.42 -22.56
CA GLY A 4 13.17 60.97 -23.03
C GLY A 4 12.97 59.45 -23.19
N ASP A 5 14.03 58.64 -23.28
CA ASP A 5 13.92 57.28 -23.84
C ASP A 5 14.15 56.13 -22.85
N ALA A 6 13.78 56.30 -21.57
CA ALA A 6 14.03 55.27 -20.54
C ALA A 6 12.77 54.59 -19.97
N ALA A 7 11.65 54.58 -20.70
CA ALA A 7 10.39 53.95 -20.24
C ALA A 7 9.90 52.82 -21.16
N ARG A 8 10.80 51.94 -21.62
CA ARG A 8 10.45 50.65 -22.23
C ARG A 8 11.31 49.53 -21.64
N ALA A 9 11.20 49.32 -20.34
CA ALA A 9 11.66 48.07 -19.72
C ALA A 9 10.52 47.05 -19.85
N GLY A 10 10.82 45.94 -20.52
CA GLY A 10 9.86 44.94 -20.98
C GLY A 10 8.97 44.38 -19.87
N GLU A 11 7.70 44.23 -20.21
CA GLU A 11 6.77 43.36 -19.51
C GLU A 11 7.43 41.99 -19.28
N PRO A 12 7.40 41.45 -18.04
CA PRO A 12 7.85 40.08 -17.82
C PRO A 12 6.99 39.13 -18.68
N PRO A 13 7.59 38.08 -19.28
CA PRO A 13 6.81 37.12 -20.05
C PRO A 13 5.71 36.58 -19.16
N SER A 14 4.46 36.77 -19.58
CA SER A 14 3.31 36.18 -18.92
C SER A 14 3.55 34.67 -18.92
N LEU A 15 3.76 34.10 -17.74
CA LEU A 15 3.73 32.67 -17.56
C LEU A 15 2.30 32.26 -17.89
N ALA A 16 2.09 31.87 -19.15
CA ALA A 16 0.86 31.25 -19.59
C ALA A 16 0.54 30.16 -18.57
N ALA A 17 -0.49 30.42 -17.77
CA ALA A 17 -0.99 29.50 -16.77
C ALA A 17 -1.26 28.19 -17.50
N GLY A 18 -0.36 27.23 -17.32
CA GLY A 18 -0.46 25.92 -17.93
C GLY A 18 -1.85 25.38 -17.66
N SER A 19 -2.55 25.09 -18.76
CA SER A 19 -3.86 24.46 -18.84
C SER A 19 -4.22 23.75 -17.53
N MET A 20 -5.22 24.31 -16.85
CA MET A 20 -5.81 23.76 -15.63
C MET A 20 -6.09 22.27 -15.84
N ALA A 21 -5.37 21.45 -15.06
CA ALA A 21 -5.54 20.00 -15.02
C ALA A 21 -7.02 19.66 -14.94
N THR A 22 -7.51 18.95 -15.96
CA THR A 22 -8.89 18.47 -16.03
C THR A 22 -9.15 17.62 -14.78
N PRO A 23 -10.21 17.88 -14.00
CA PRO A 23 -10.46 17.16 -12.76
C PRO A 23 -10.76 15.69 -13.09
N TRP A 24 -9.76 14.83 -12.96
CA TRP A 24 -9.93 13.39 -13.08
C TRP A 24 -10.76 12.92 -11.87
N ARG A 25 -12.05 12.69 -12.09
CA ARG A 25 -12.97 12.17 -11.06
C ARG A 25 -12.50 10.78 -10.65
N LEU A 26 -12.67 10.39 -9.38
CA LEU A 26 -12.37 9.00 -8.93
C LEU A 26 -13.02 7.94 -9.86
N GLY A 27 -14.17 8.28 -10.46
CA GLY A 27 -14.86 7.43 -11.42
C GLY A 27 -14.13 7.12 -12.73
N THR A 28 -13.13 7.91 -13.16
CA THR A 28 -12.28 7.56 -14.33
C THR A 28 -11.10 6.69 -13.93
N ALA A 29 -10.58 6.84 -12.70
CA ALA A 29 -9.62 5.90 -12.12
C ALA A 29 -10.25 4.52 -11.89
N ALA A 30 -11.52 4.48 -11.43
CA ALA A 30 -12.26 3.24 -11.21
C ALA A 30 -12.61 2.51 -12.52
N ARG A 31 -13.11 3.22 -13.54
CA ARG A 31 -13.50 2.62 -14.83
C ARG A 31 -12.32 2.09 -15.64
N GLY A 32 -11.09 2.55 -15.37
CA GLY A 32 -9.88 2.08 -16.03
C GLY A 32 -9.08 1.02 -15.27
N ALA A 33 -9.34 0.81 -13.98
CA ALA A 33 -8.49 0.00 -13.11
C ALA A 33 -8.67 -1.52 -13.30
N ALA A 34 -9.84 -1.98 -13.78
CA ALA A 34 -10.16 -3.42 -13.82
C ALA A 34 -9.06 -4.28 -14.49
N PRO A 35 -8.54 -3.95 -15.69
CA PRO A 35 -7.45 -4.74 -16.28
C PRO A 35 -6.16 -4.73 -15.44
N ALA A 36 -5.83 -3.62 -14.79
CA ALA A 36 -4.64 -3.52 -13.94
C ALA A 36 -4.79 -4.39 -12.69
N LEU A 37 -5.96 -4.35 -12.04
CA LEU A 37 -6.25 -5.15 -10.86
C LEU A 37 -6.34 -6.64 -11.19
N LEU A 38 -6.94 -7.00 -12.33
CA LEU A 38 -6.96 -8.38 -12.81
C LEU A 38 -5.55 -8.90 -13.12
N ALA A 39 -4.69 -8.08 -13.74
CA ALA A 39 -3.30 -8.45 -14.00
C ALA A 39 -2.49 -8.60 -12.70
N TYR A 40 -2.65 -7.67 -11.75
CA TYR A 40 -2.07 -7.77 -10.41
C TYR A 40 -2.53 -9.07 -9.70
N LEU A 41 -3.83 -9.36 -9.69
CA LEU A 41 -4.39 -10.57 -9.10
C LEU A 41 -3.85 -11.83 -9.78
N ALA A 42 -3.73 -11.84 -11.10
CA ALA A 42 -3.17 -12.97 -11.84
C ALA A 42 -1.72 -13.25 -11.42
N VAL A 43 -0.87 -12.20 -11.37
CA VAL A 43 0.52 -12.34 -10.91
C VAL A 43 0.58 -12.78 -9.45
N ARG A 44 -0.32 -12.27 -8.60
CA ARG A 44 -0.44 -12.69 -7.20
C ARG A 44 -0.78 -14.16 -7.05
N VAL A 45 -1.76 -14.65 -7.80
CA VAL A 45 -2.15 -16.07 -7.79
C VAL A 45 -0.97 -16.92 -8.24
N VAL A 46 -0.29 -16.55 -9.33
CA VAL A 46 0.92 -17.26 -9.79
C VAL A 46 2.00 -17.27 -8.71
N GLY A 47 2.30 -16.13 -8.08
CA GLY A 47 3.27 -16.02 -7.00
C GLY A 47 2.93 -16.90 -5.79
N LEU A 48 1.67 -16.93 -5.37
CA LEU A 48 1.18 -17.79 -4.29
C LEU A 48 1.26 -19.28 -4.64
N LEU A 49 0.97 -19.66 -5.89
CA LEU A 49 1.10 -21.04 -6.36
C LEU A 49 2.57 -21.48 -6.35
N LEU A 50 3.49 -20.63 -6.83
CA LEU A 50 4.92 -20.89 -6.79
C LEU A 50 5.44 -21.00 -5.35
N LEU A 51 5.02 -20.10 -4.46
CA LEU A 51 5.36 -20.15 -3.04
C LEU A 51 4.85 -21.44 -2.40
N THR A 52 3.62 -21.85 -2.71
CA THR A 52 3.01 -23.08 -2.19
C THR A 52 3.76 -24.31 -2.69
N ALA A 53 4.07 -24.39 -3.98
CA ALA A 53 4.84 -25.49 -4.56
C ALA A 53 6.24 -25.59 -3.94
N TRP A 54 6.92 -24.45 -3.75
CA TRP A 54 8.21 -24.39 -3.06
C TRP A 54 8.10 -24.83 -1.59
N ALA A 55 7.10 -24.33 -0.85
CA ALA A 55 6.91 -24.68 0.55
C ALA A 55 6.65 -26.18 0.72
N GLN A 56 5.81 -26.76 -0.16
CA GLN A 56 5.58 -28.21 -0.18
C GLN A 56 6.85 -29.00 -0.49
N ALA A 57 7.61 -28.60 -1.51
CA ALA A 57 8.89 -29.24 -1.85
C ALA A 57 9.93 -29.14 -0.72
N ALA A 58 9.87 -28.06 0.08
CA ALA A 58 10.73 -27.83 1.24
C ALA A 58 10.18 -28.42 2.55
N GLY A 59 9.04 -29.12 2.54
CA GLY A 59 8.41 -29.68 3.74
C GLY A 59 7.90 -28.63 4.75
N LYS A 60 7.61 -27.41 4.30
CA LYS A 60 7.15 -26.29 5.13
C LYS A 60 5.62 -26.11 5.04
N SER A 61 4.99 -25.66 6.12
CA SER A 61 3.56 -25.34 6.13
C SER A 61 3.28 -23.90 5.69
N VAL A 62 2.51 -23.74 4.61
CA VAL A 62 2.13 -22.43 4.06
C VAL A 62 1.39 -21.55 5.08
N PRO A 63 0.39 -22.03 5.86
CA PRO A 63 -0.27 -21.20 6.85
C PRO A 63 0.65 -20.69 7.96
N SER A 64 1.67 -21.47 8.33
CA SER A 64 2.67 -21.04 9.31
C SER A 64 3.59 -19.98 8.74
N LEU A 65 4.00 -20.12 7.47
CA LEU A 65 4.79 -19.13 6.75
C LEU A 65 4.04 -17.80 6.57
N LEU A 66 2.74 -17.85 6.31
CA LEU A 66 1.94 -16.66 6.01
C LEU A 66 1.43 -15.94 7.26
N GLY A 67 1.01 -16.69 8.29
CA GLY A 67 0.42 -16.10 9.50
C GLY A 67 1.36 -16.10 10.70
N HIS A 68 2.16 -17.14 10.89
CA HIS A 68 2.85 -17.40 12.17
C HIS A 68 4.36 -17.23 12.06
N SER A 69 4.81 -16.36 11.15
CA SER A 69 6.23 -16.11 10.91
C SER A 69 6.55 -14.64 11.11
N TRP A 70 7.74 -14.39 11.65
CA TRP A 70 8.33 -13.06 11.77
C TRP A 70 7.40 -12.06 12.49
N ASP A 71 7.15 -10.89 11.91
CA ASP A 71 6.44 -9.78 12.55
C ASP A 71 4.92 -10.00 12.63
N ALA A 72 4.37 -10.96 11.88
CA ALA A 72 2.94 -11.28 11.93
C ALA A 72 2.53 -11.76 13.33
N VAL A 73 3.43 -12.46 14.01
CA VAL A 73 3.23 -12.91 15.40
C VAL A 73 3.08 -11.72 16.34
N TRP A 74 3.86 -10.65 16.13
CA TRP A 74 3.76 -9.44 16.92
C TRP A 74 2.46 -8.69 16.67
N TYR A 75 2.02 -8.60 15.41
CA TYR A 75 0.74 -7.95 15.07
C TYR A 75 -0.48 -8.67 15.65
N VAL A 76 -0.50 -10.01 15.60
CA VAL A 76 -1.57 -10.79 16.22
C VAL A 76 -1.55 -10.65 17.73
N GLU A 77 -0.39 -10.72 18.35
CA GLU A 77 -0.26 -10.55 19.79
C GLU A 77 -0.73 -9.17 20.26
N MET A 78 -0.36 -8.09 19.56
CA MET A 78 -0.86 -6.74 19.85
C MET A 78 -2.37 -6.60 19.63
N ALA A 79 -2.94 -7.31 18.65
CA ALA A 79 -4.38 -7.28 18.39
C ALA A 79 -5.17 -7.99 19.51
N GLU A 80 -4.62 -9.08 20.05
CA GLU A 80 -5.26 -9.90 21.10
C GLU A 80 -5.03 -9.34 22.51
N HIS A 81 -3.80 -8.90 22.82
CA HIS A 81 -3.37 -8.57 24.18
C HIS A 81 -3.05 -7.08 24.37
N GLY A 82 -2.91 -6.31 23.29
CA GLY A 82 -2.54 -4.90 23.33
C GLY A 82 -1.02 -4.67 23.38
N TYR A 83 -0.63 -3.43 23.65
CA TYR A 83 0.77 -3.04 23.73
C TYR A 83 1.36 -3.31 25.11
N ASP A 84 2.65 -3.61 25.16
CA ASP A 84 3.39 -3.81 26.40
C ASP A 84 3.37 -2.51 27.23
N SER A 85 3.20 -2.62 28.55
CA SER A 85 3.23 -1.47 29.48
C SER A 85 4.64 -0.94 29.78
N GLY A 86 5.68 -1.63 29.29
CA GLY A 86 7.10 -1.29 29.45
C GLY A 86 8.03 -2.36 28.86
N TYR A 87 9.34 -2.14 28.92
CA TYR A 87 10.36 -3.02 28.31
C TYR A 87 10.60 -4.35 29.06
N THR A 88 9.87 -4.63 30.12
CA THR A 88 10.18 -5.72 31.07
C THR A 88 9.39 -7.01 30.84
N HIS A 89 8.48 -7.06 29.87
CA HIS A 89 7.49 -8.14 29.78
C HIS A 89 7.87 -9.34 28.90
N ARG A 90 9.06 -9.38 28.29
CA ARG A 90 9.44 -10.48 27.38
C ARG A 90 10.78 -11.12 27.73
N ALA A 91 10.90 -12.40 27.36
CA ALA A 91 12.10 -13.22 27.56
C ALA A 91 13.37 -12.61 26.94
N ASN A 92 13.21 -11.71 25.95
CA ASN A 92 14.27 -10.89 25.41
C ASN A 92 14.00 -9.41 25.75
N PRO A 93 14.77 -8.76 26.64
CA PRO A 93 14.56 -7.36 27.02
C PRO A 93 14.81 -6.36 25.88
N TRP A 94 15.40 -6.81 24.77
CA TRP A 94 15.66 -5.99 23.58
C TRP A 94 14.54 -6.06 22.54
N GLN A 95 13.49 -6.85 22.78
CA GLN A 95 12.34 -6.97 21.89
C GLN A 95 11.09 -6.45 22.59
N SER A 96 10.44 -5.45 22.00
CA SER A 96 9.21 -4.85 22.53
C SER A 96 8.25 -4.53 21.39
N ASN A 97 6.96 -4.76 21.63
CA ASN A 97 5.92 -4.43 20.66
C ASN A 97 5.68 -2.90 20.54
N LEU A 98 6.27 -2.09 21.43
CA LEU A 98 6.21 -0.62 21.40
C LEU A 98 6.85 0.00 20.14
N ALA A 99 7.67 -0.74 19.40
CA ALA A 99 8.28 -0.27 18.16
C ALA A 99 7.32 -0.26 16.96
N PHE A 100 6.15 -0.91 17.07
CA PHE A 100 5.22 -1.08 15.96
C PHE A 100 4.13 -0.01 15.93
N PHE A 101 3.73 0.42 14.72
CA PHE A 101 2.65 1.39 14.54
C PHE A 101 1.27 0.80 14.89
N PRO A 102 0.37 1.58 15.52
CA PRO A 102 -0.86 1.05 16.13
C PRO A 102 -2.02 0.80 15.17
N LEU A 103 -1.99 1.38 13.96
CA LEU A 103 -3.16 1.36 13.09
C LEU A 103 -3.56 -0.06 12.69
N TYR A 104 -2.60 -0.88 12.25
CA TYR A 104 -2.88 -2.23 11.78
C TYR A 104 -3.36 -3.20 12.87
N PRO A 105 -2.69 -3.35 14.03
CA PRO A 105 -3.20 -4.20 15.11
C PRO A 105 -4.54 -3.71 15.68
N LEU A 106 -4.79 -2.39 15.69
CA LEU A 106 -6.09 -1.84 16.06
C LEU A 106 -7.18 -2.27 15.07
N LEU A 107 -6.93 -2.17 13.76
CA LEU A 107 -7.86 -2.62 12.72
C LEU A 107 -8.13 -4.12 12.83
N MET A 108 -7.09 -4.93 13.06
CA MET A 108 -7.22 -6.38 13.29
C MET A 108 -8.18 -6.66 14.44
N ARG A 109 -7.97 -6.02 15.59
CA ARG A 109 -8.83 -6.15 16.76
C ARG A 109 -10.26 -5.72 16.48
N THR A 110 -10.47 -4.59 15.79
CA THR A 110 -11.80 -4.11 15.44
C THR A 110 -12.53 -5.08 14.51
N VAL A 111 -11.86 -5.60 13.48
CA VAL A 111 -12.44 -6.58 12.55
C VAL A 111 -12.77 -7.88 13.28
N ALA A 112 -11.86 -8.41 14.10
CA ALA A 112 -12.09 -9.62 14.88
C ALA A 112 -13.23 -9.44 15.90
N ALA A 113 -13.43 -8.24 16.44
CA ALA A 113 -14.53 -7.95 17.37
C ALA A 113 -15.92 -7.90 16.71
N VAL A 114 -16.00 -7.63 15.40
CA VAL A 114 -17.28 -7.46 14.67
C VAL A 114 -17.54 -8.55 13.62
N THR A 115 -16.64 -9.53 13.51
CA THR A 115 -16.75 -10.66 12.59
C THR A 115 -16.46 -11.97 13.31
N PRO A 116 -16.78 -13.14 12.70
CA PRO A 116 -16.39 -14.44 13.26
C PRO A 116 -14.89 -14.78 13.10
N LEU A 117 -14.07 -13.84 12.63
CA LEU A 117 -12.65 -14.08 12.35
C LEU A 117 -11.81 -13.93 13.62
N ASP A 118 -10.80 -14.77 13.78
CA ASP A 118 -9.73 -14.52 14.75
C ASP A 118 -8.81 -13.37 14.29
N ALA A 119 -7.94 -12.90 15.18
CA ALA A 119 -7.04 -11.78 14.90
C ALA A 119 -6.12 -12.06 13.69
N MET A 120 -5.67 -13.31 13.53
CA MET A 120 -4.84 -13.75 12.42
C MET A 120 -5.57 -13.63 11.08
N ALA A 121 -6.76 -14.22 10.97
CA ALA A 121 -7.56 -14.19 9.76
C ALA A 121 -8.01 -12.76 9.44
N ALA A 122 -8.37 -11.96 10.44
CA ALA A 122 -8.64 -10.54 10.28
C ALA A 122 -7.44 -9.78 9.70
N GLY A 123 -6.22 -10.05 10.20
CA GLY A 123 -4.98 -9.49 9.67
C GLY A 123 -4.74 -9.85 8.21
N LEU A 124 -4.87 -11.13 7.85
CA LEU A 124 -4.70 -11.58 6.46
C LEU A 124 -5.70 -10.91 5.51
N VAL A 125 -6.98 -10.85 5.89
CA VAL A 125 -8.01 -10.17 5.09
C VAL A 125 -7.67 -8.69 4.91
N LEU A 126 -7.30 -8.00 5.98
CA LEU A 126 -6.90 -6.59 5.93
C LEU A 126 -5.67 -6.39 5.03
N ALA A 127 -4.65 -7.23 5.15
CA ALA A 127 -3.44 -7.15 4.33
C ALA A 127 -3.77 -7.34 2.84
N TRP A 128 -4.62 -8.30 2.49
CA TRP A 128 -4.98 -8.56 1.09
C TRP A 128 -5.83 -7.46 0.49
N LEU A 129 -6.81 -6.96 1.24
CA LEU A 129 -7.64 -5.81 0.83
C LEU A 129 -6.77 -4.55 0.67
N ALA A 130 -5.88 -4.30 1.61
CA ALA A 130 -4.97 -3.16 1.55
C ALA A 130 -4.00 -3.27 0.36
N SER A 131 -3.46 -4.46 0.08
CA SER A 131 -2.58 -4.68 -1.08
C SER A 131 -3.32 -4.46 -2.41
N LEU A 132 -4.60 -4.83 -2.50
CA LEU A 132 -5.44 -4.50 -3.66
C LEU A 132 -5.67 -2.98 -3.78
N LEU A 133 -5.92 -2.30 -2.66
CA LEU A 133 -6.04 -0.83 -2.64
C LEU A 133 -4.72 -0.14 -3.01
N ALA A 134 -3.58 -0.70 -2.62
CA ALA A 134 -2.24 -0.24 -3.01
C ALA A 134 -2.04 -0.38 -4.52
N ALA A 135 -2.33 -1.56 -5.09
CA ALA A 135 -2.28 -1.77 -6.54
C ALA A 135 -3.16 -0.77 -7.30
N TRP A 136 -4.36 -0.49 -6.78
CA TRP A 136 -5.24 0.52 -7.38
C TRP A 136 -4.67 1.94 -7.28
N GLY A 137 -4.15 2.33 -6.12
CA GLY A 137 -3.51 3.62 -5.91
C GLY A 137 -2.30 3.82 -6.83
N LEU A 138 -1.44 2.81 -6.96
CA LEU A 138 -0.30 2.81 -7.87
C LEU A 138 -0.73 2.92 -9.34
N PHE A 139 -1.77 2.19 -9.75
CA PHE A 139 -2.38 2.35 -11.06
C PHE A 139 -2.87 3.78 -11.31
N ALA A 140 -3.55 4.37 -10.33
CA ALA A 140 -4.10 5.72 -10.43
C ALA A 140 -2.99 6.78 -10.54
N VAL A 141 -1.95 6.68 -9.72
CA VAL A 141 -0.77 7.57 -9.77
C VAL A 141 -0.01 7.42 -11.09
N GLY A 142 0.28 6.18 -11.53
CA GLY A 142 0.99 5.95 -12.79
C GLY A 142 0.23 6.45 -14.01
N THR A 143 -1.09 6.27 -14.01
CA THR A 143 -1.97 6.79 -15.07
C THR A 143 -2.02 8.32 -15.07
N LEU A 144 -2.00 8.94 -13.89
CA LEU A 144 -2.03 10.40 -13.74
C LEU A 144 -0.72 11.06 -14.21
N LEU A 145 0.43 10.45 -13.90
CA LEU A 145 1.74 11.04 -14.18
C LEU A 145 2.24 10.77 -15.60
N ARG A 146 1.80 9.68 -16.23
CA ARG A 146 2.28 9.24 -17.54
C ARG A 146 1.12 8.82 -18.43
N ASP A 147 0.65 7.59 -18.24
CA ASP A 147 -0.33 6.95 -19.10
C ASP A 147 -0.83 5.64 -18.48
N ARG A 148 -1.89 5.07 -19.06
CA ARG A 148 -2.53 3.85 -18.55
C ARG A 148 -1.59 2.64 -18.51
N ARG A 149 -0.67 2.50 -19.48
CA ARG A 149 0.29 1.37 -19.49
C ARG A 149 1.24 1.49 -18.31
N THR A 150 1.74 2.69 -18.02
CA THR A 150 2.56 2.95 -16.83
C THR A 150 1.80 2.56 -15.55
N GLY A 151 0.53 2.95 -15.41
CA GLY A 151 -0.29 2.54 -14.28
C GLY A 151 -0.45 1.01 -14.14
N VAL A 152 -0.70 0.31 -15.25
CA VAL A 152 -0.80 -1.16 -15.26
C VAL A 152 0.54 -1.80 -14.84
N LEU A 153 1.65 -1.32 -15.37
CA LEU A 153 2.99 -1.83 -15.04
C LEU A 153 3.31 -1.64 -13.55
N LEU A 154 2.98 -0.50 -12.96
CA LEU A 154 3.18 -0.28 -11.52
C LEU A 154 2.33 -1.22 -10.66
N ALA A 155 1.05 -1.40 -11.00
CA ALA A 155 0.16 -2.32 -10.28
C ALA A 155 0.62 -3.78 -10.41
N VAL A 156 1.11 -4.18 -11.59
CA VAL A 156 1.67 -5.52 -11.80
C VAL A 156 2.97 -5.69 -11.03
N ALA A 157 3.91 -4.75 -11.16
CA ALA A 157 5.22 -4.81 -10.51
C ALA A 157 5.11 -4.89 -8.98
N TRP A 158 4.10 -4.23 -8.41
CA TRP A 158 3.74 -4.37 -6.99
C TRP A 158 3.54 -5.84 -6.60
N GLY A 159 2.71 -6.58 -7.36
CA GLY A 159 2.41 -7.98 -7.09
C GLY A 159 3.47 -9.01 -7.51
N VAL A 160 4.67 -8.60 -7.93
CA VAL A 160 5.75 -9.50 -8.37
C VAL A 160 6.62 -9.96 -7.19
N VAL A 161 7.02 -11.24 -7.20
CA VAL A 161 7.95 -11.82 -6.22
C VAL A 161 9.38 -11.24 -6.36
N PRO A 162 10.17 -11.10 -5.28
CA PRO A 162 9.97 -11.69 -3.95
C PRO A 162 9.10 -10.85 -3.01
N HIS A 163 8.95 -9.54 -3.24
CA HIS A 163 8.25 -8.64 -2.32
C HIS A 163 6.81 -9.09 -2.06
N ALA A 164 6.11 -9.55 -3.09
CA ALA A 164 4.71 -9.97 -3.02
C ALA A 164 4.42 -11.12 -2.03
N VAL A 165 5.44 -11.79 -1.47
CA VAL A 165 5.26 -12.73 -0.36
C VAL A 165 4.79 -11.99 0.89
N VAL A 166 5.32 -10.80 1.16
CA VAL A 166 4.97 -9.97 2.32
C VAL A 166 3.50 -9.53 2.26
N GLU A 167 2.98 -9.24 1.06
CA GLU A 167 1.56 -8.94 0.84
C GLU A 167 0.62 -10.13 1.13
N SER A 168 1.17 -11.36 1.20
CA SER A 168 0.41 -12.55 1.62
C SER A 168 0.30 -12.69 3.13
N MET A 169 1.15 -11.99 3.88
CA MET A 169 1.28 -12.14 5.32
C MET A 169 0.41 -11.13 6.06
N ALA A 170 0.13 -11.38 7.34
CA ALA A 170 -0.58 -10.43 8.21
C ALA A 170 0.35 -9.27 8.58
N TYR A 171 0.65 -8.44 7.59
CA TYR A 171 1.71 -7.42 7.58
C TYR A 171 1.16 -6.04 7.17
N THR A 172 1.88 -4.99 7.54
CA THR A 172 1.47 -3.59 7.39
C THR A 172 1.70 -2.99 6.02
N GLU A 173 2.50 -3.63 5.18
CA GLU A 173 3.13 -3.06 3.99
C GLU A 173 2.08 -2.69 2.94
N GLY A 174 1.07 -3.56 2.76
CA GLY A 174 -0.07 -3.26 1.90
C GLY A 174 -0.85 -2.04 2.38
N LEU A 175 -1.07 -1.91 3.70
CA LEU A 175 -1.78 -0.77 4.30
C LEU A 175 -0.99 0.52 4.17
N PHE A 176 0.29 0.50 4.52
CA PHE A 176 1.18 1.64 4.36
C PHE A 176 1.25 2.12 2.91
N THR A 177 1.44 1.19 1.97
CA THR A 177 1.55 1.50 0.54
C THR A 177 0.25 2.04 -0.02
N ALA A 178 -0.90 1.48 0.39
CA ALA A 178 -2.20 2.02 0.01
C ALA A 178 -2.37 3.47 0.49
N LEU A 179 -2.11 3.73 1.77
CA LEU A 179 -2.21 5.07 2.34
C LEU A 179 -1.26 6.05 1.64
N ALA A 180 -0.01 5.65 1.38
CA ALA A 180 0.97 6.48 0.69
C ALA A 180 0.55 6.79 -0.76
N ALA A 181 0.15 5.77 -1.52
CA ALA A 181 -0.23 5.93 -2.92
C ALA A 181 -1.48 6.82 -3.07
N TRP A 182 -2.49 6.62 -2.22
CA TRP A 182 -3.70 7.44 -2.25
C TRP A 182 -3.48 8.86 -1.72
N SER A 183 -2.63 9.03 -0.71
CA SER A 183 -2.23 10.38 -0.25
C SER A 183 -1.50 11.14 -1.35
N LEU A 184 -0.55 10.49 -2.04
CA LEU A 184 0.14 11.07 -3.19
C LEU A 184 -0.85 11.44 -4.31
N TYR A 185 -1.76 10.52 -4.63
CA TYR A 185 -2.81 10.78 -5.63
C TYR A 185 -3.68 11.98 -5.24
N ALA A 186 -4.09 12.10 -3.97
CA ALA A 186 -4.88 13.22 -3.47
C ALA A 186 -4.10 14.54 -3.62
N VAL A 187 -2.84 14.59 -3.20
CA VAL A 187 -1.97 15.76 -3.36
C VAL A 187 -1.83 16.16 -4.83
N LEU A 188 -1.54 15.20 -5.73
CA LEU A 188 -1.38 15.45 -7.17
C LEU A 188 -2.68 15.93 -7.83
N THR A 189 -3.84 15.53 -7.29
CA THR A 189 -5.16 15.95 -7.78
C THR A 189 -5.76 17.12 -7.01
N ARG A 190 -5.01 17.70 -6.05
CA ARG A 190 -5.42 18.80 -5.16
C ARG A 190 -6.71 18.49 -4.40
N ARG A 191 -6.74 17.34 -3.72
CA ARG A 191 -7.84 16.87 -2.87
C ARG A 191 -7.37 16.57 -1.47
#